data_AF-A0A966B2Y3-F1
#
_entry.id   AF-A0A966B2Y3-F1
#
_cell.length_a   1.000
_cell.length_b   1.000
_cell.length_c   1.000
_cell.angle_alpha   90.00
_cell.angle_beta   90.00
_cell.angle_gamma   90.00
#
_symmetry.space_group_name_H-M   'P 1'
#
loop_
_entity.id
_entity.type
_entity.pdbx_description
1 polymer ?
#
loop_
_entity_poly.entity_id
_entity_poly.type
_entity_poly.pdbx_seq_one_letter_code
_entity_poly.pdbx_strand_id
1 'polypeptide(L)'
;MSGFSMNYNKIIYFFWFLLLFANCNAYSQLDRKDNAKLNSDLVFLWEGGKKNRESNKRIFNFRPVGSARYGNHFELDPGHGRFITKGLNLRDIISKKEWAMEIVMIPSDTNGKIISLPFAELTQKRNTLSLKSKYLARASEVQFDVNRHDGPFHFVISSTPSGIEVYKNGELTKIIISGDKAPLSNELSGIVVGGDWFGRLYRLAVYSSLVDGKSLYKSAQSYLDSINPMIPSRKVRCQLKEKTRLPRVKDLGPYARCLVYNLYEVKQVLEGDLTVPDVIAVAHWAILDRNYVKDIPSQIDKEFDLIIEQYVLNPQLKSERQFNDISNFDAPLFYDVSVPEIKILK
;
A
#
# COMPACT_ATOMS: atom_id res chain seq x y z
N MET A 1 20.19 -25.03 -55.89
CA MET A 1 18.85 -24.67 -55.37
C MET A 1 19.02 -24.21 -53.93
N SER A 2 19.13 -22.90 -53.78
CA SER A 2 19.28 -22.18 -52.52
C SER A 2 17.92 -21.77 -51.99
N GLY A 3 17.73 -21.82 -50.66
CA GLY A 3 16.76 -20.97 -49.99
C GLY A 3 15.92 -21.67 -48.94
N PHE A 4 16.45 -21.78 -47.72
CA PHE A 4 15.65 -21.68 -46.51
C PHE A 4 16.53 -21.08 -45.40
N SER A 5 16.46 -19.77 -45.26
CA SER A 5 17.05 -19.03 -44.15
C SER A 5 16.13 -17.87 -43.79
N MET A 6 16.06 -17.60 -42.48
CA MET A 6 15.47 -16.44 -41.82
C MET A 6 13.95 -16.32 -41.83
N ASN A 7 13.31 -16.86 -40.78
CA ASN A 7 12.09 -16.24 -40.24
C ASN A 7 11.82 -16.45 -38.73
N TYR A 8 12.72 -17.11 -37.98
CA TYR A 8 12.50 -17.32 -36.54
C TYR A 8 12.85 -16.10 -35.66
N ASN A 9 13.75 -15.21 -36.11
CA ASN A 9 14.13 -14.05 -35.31
C ASN A 9 13.07 -12.94 -35.28
N LYS A 10 12.20 -12.78 -36.30
CA LYS A 10 11.23 -11.68 -36.29
C LYS A 10 10.09 -11.87 -35.27
N ILE A 11 9.71 -13.10 -34.95
CA ILE A 11 8.62 -13.40 -34.01
C ILE A 11 9.06 -13.15 -32.56
N ILE A 12 10.32 -13.44 -32.22
CA ILE A 12 10.86 -13.22 -30.87
C ILE A 12 11.02 -11.73 -30.57
N TYR A 13 11.48 -10.94 -31.56
CA TYR A 13 11.55 -9.48 -31.37
C TYR A 13 10.17 -8.83 -31.30
N PHE A 14 9.16 -9.33 -32.01
CA PHE A 14 7.79 -8.80 -31.92
C PHE A 14 7.16 -9.10 -30.55
N PHE A 15 7.42 -10.27 -29.97
CA PHE A 15 6.95 -10.62 -28.62
C PHE A 15 7.68 -9.84 -27.51
N TRP A 16 8.98 -9.59 -27.65
CA TRP A 16 9.73 -8.73 -26.72
C TRP A 16 9.31 -7.26 -26.85
N PHE A 17 8.99 -6.78 -28.05
CA PHE A 17 8.48 -5.42 -28.25
C PHE A 17 7.07 -5.26 -27.68
N LEU A 18 6.21 -6.28 -27.77
CA LEU A 18 4.89 -6.28 -27.13
C LEU A 18 4.98 -6.38 -25.60
N LEU A 19 5.93 -7.15 -25.05
CA LEU A 19 6.17 -7.21 -23.60
C LEU A 19 6.78 -5.91 -23.05
N LEU A 20 7.62 -5.22 -23.83
CA LEU A 20 8.10 -3.88 -23.50
C LEU A 20 6.98 -2.84 -23.62
N PHE A 21 6.08 -2.95 -24.60
CA PHE A 21 4.91 -2.06 -24.69
C PHE A 21 3.83 -2.32 -23.62
N ALA A 22 3.67 -3.58 -23.18
CA ALA A 22 2.78 -3.94 -22.10
C ALA A 22 3.34 -3.56 -20.71
N ASN A 23 4.67 -3.59 -20.53
CA ASN A 23 5.32 -3.11 -19.29
C ASN A 23 5.60 -1.60 -19.29
N CYS A 24 5.39 -0.88 -20.39
CA CYS A 24 5.58 0.57 -20.47
C CYS A 24 4.28 1.40 -20.44
N ASN A 25 3.10 0.79 -20.36
CA ASN A 25 1.81 1.51 -20.39
C ASN A 25 0.98 1.42 -19.10
N ALA A 26 1.64 1.48 -17.95
CA ALA A 26 1.05 2.00 -16.70
C ALA A 26 1.60 3.39 -16.36
N TYR A 27 2.10 4.12 -17.37
CA TYR A 27 2.31 5.56 -17.28
C TYR A 27 0.95 6.24 -17.25
N SER A 28 0.44 6.46 -16.05
CA SER A 28 -0.70 7.34 -15.83
C SER A 28 -0.48 8.65 -16.61
N GLN A 29 -1.57 9.26 -17.07
CA GLN A 29 -1.61 10.51 -17.84
C GLN A 29 -1.12 11.77 -17.10
N LEU A 30 -0.13 11.67 -16.21
CA LEU A 30 0.54 12.78 -15.54
C LEU A 30 1.94 13.09 -16.12
N ASP A 31 2.30 12.44 -17.24
CA ASP A 31 3.57 12.67 -17.96
C ASP A 31 3.41 13.08 -19.43
N ARG A 32 2.20 13.46 -19.86
CA ARG A 32 2.09 14.30 -21.07
C ARG A 32 2.51 15.71 -20.71
N LYS A 33 3.71 16.07 -21.19
CA LYS A 33 4.13 17.45 -21.41
C LYS A 33 2.97 18.28 -21.97
N ASP A 34 2.92 19.51 -21.49
CA ASP A 34 2.04 20.61 -21.85
C ASP A 34 0.72 20.70 -21.05
N ASN A 35 0.79 21.49 -19.96
CA ASN A 35 -0.32 22.26 -19.38
C ASN A 35 -1.42 21.55 -18.57
N ALA A 36 -1.16 20.40 -17.94
CA ALA A 36 -1.91 20.08 -16.72
C ALA A 36 -1.40 21.00 -15.60
N LYS A 37 -1.91 22.24 -15.55
CA LYS A 37 -1.69 23.17 -14.43
C LYS A 37 -1.92 22.35 -13.16
N LEU A 38 -0.88 22.12 -12.36
CA LEU A 38 -1.07 21.62 -10.99
C LEU A 38 -2.18 22.48 -10.40
N ASN A 39 -3.22 21.85 -9.85
CA ASN A 39 -4.22 22.58 -9.09
C ASN A 39 -3.41 23.41 -8.07
N SER A 40 -3.50 24.74 -8.14
CA SER A 40 -2.67 25.65 -7.33
C SER A 40 -2.87 25.42 -5.83
N ASP A 41 -3.94 24.71 -5.48
CA ASP A 41 -4.35 24.40 -4.13
C ASP A 41 -3.96 22.98 -3.69
N LEU A 42 -3.26 22.19 -4.53
CA LEU A 42 -2.73 20.88 -4.12
C LEU A 42 -1.55 21.08 -3.17
N VAL A 43 -1.74 20.72 -1.90
CA VAL A 43 -0.73 20.91 -0.86
C VAL A 43 0.07 19.64 -0.61
N PHE A 44 -0.52 18.46 -0.79
CA PHE A 44 0.14 17.18 -0.61
C PHE A 44 -0.44 16.15 -1.57
N LEU A 45 0.43 15.34 -2.18
CA LEU A 45 0.03 14.17 -2.95
C LEU A 45 0.99 13.01 -2.68
N TRP A 46 0.42 11.89 -2.32
CA TRP A 46 1.08 10.60 -2.32
C TRP A 46 0.24 9.60 -3.14
N GLU A 47 0.93 8.83 -3.98
CA GLU A 47 0.32 7.76 -4.78
C GLU A 47 1.33 6.61 -4.91
N GLY A 48 0.84 5.38 -4.74
CA GLY A 48 1.66 4.17 -4.89
C GLY A 48 2.35 4.08 -6.26
N GLY A 49 3.62 3.67 -6.26
CA GLY A 49 4.38 3.35 -7.48
C GLY A 49 4.90 4.56 -8.26
N LYS A 50 4.50 5.78 -7.90
CA LYS A 50 5.02 7.02 -8.50
C LYS A 50 6.10 7.64 -7.64
N LYS A 51 7.06 8.32 -8.31
CA LYS A 51 7.96 9.25 -7.63
C LYS A 51 7.10 10.36 -7.02
N ASN A 52 7.01 10.37 -5.69
CA ASN A 52 6.17 11.26 -4.89
C ASN A 52 6.28 12.71 -5.39
N ARG A 53 5.15 13.35 -5.69
CA ARG A 53 5.12 14.73 -6.19
C ARG A 53 4.89 15.72 -5.06
N GLU A 54 5.60 16.82 -5.25
CA GLU A 54 5.96 17.93 -4.39
C GLU A 54 4.85 18.54 -3.52
N SER A 55 5.21 18.92 -2.28
CA SER A 55 4.74 20.18 -1.69
C SER A 55 5.94 21.13 -1.67
N ASN A 56 5.86 22.30 -2.30
CA ASN A 56 6.94 23.30 -2.34
C ASN A 56 8.31 22.72 -2.77
N LYS A 57 8.36 21.87 -3.81
CA LYS A 57 9.58 21.21 -4.31
C LYS A 57 10.25 20.24 -3.31
N ARG A 58 9.57 19.85 -2.23
CA ARG A 58 10.04 18.82 -1.30
C ARG A 58 9.31 17.50 -1.53
N ILE A 59 10.07 16.43 -1.59
CA ILE A 59 9.58 15.06 -1.73
C ILE A 59 9.32 14.53 -0.32
N PHE A 60 8.06 14.16 -0.04
CA PHE A 60 7.67 13.50 1.21
C PHE A 60 7.39 12.03 0.92
N ASN A 61 8.02 11.15 1.70
CA ASN A 61 7.81 9.72 1.61
C ASN A 61 7.20 9.22 2.93
N PHE A 62 6.31 8.25 2.81
CA PHE A 62 5.92 7.45 3.95
C PHE A 62 7.07 6.52 4.34
N ARG A 63 7.38 6.47 5.63
CA ARG A 63 8.28 5.47 6.20
C ARG A 63 7.44 4.42 6.92
N PRO A 64 7.57 3.13 6.56
CA PRO A 64 6.94 2.06 7.33
C PRO A 64 7.54 2.01 8.73
N VAL A 65 6.69 1.77 9.72
CA VAL A 65 7.03 1.54 11.12
C VAL A 65 6.32 0.28 11.63
N GLY A 66 7.05 -0.56 12.36
CA GLY A 66 6.57 -1.86 12.81
C GLY A 66 6.34 -2.81 11.65
N SER A 67 5.20 -3.50 11.67
CA SER A 67 4.82 -4.50 10.65
C SER A 67 4.37 -3.92 9.31
N ALA A 68 4.24 -2.59 9.22
CA ALA A 68 3.81 -1.92 7.98
C ALA A 68 4.77 -2.21 6.83
N ARG A 69 4.23 -2.42 5.63
CA ARG A 69 4.97 -2.78 4.42
C ARG A 69 4.26 -2.24 3.18
N TYR A 70 5.02 -2.07 2.11
CA TYR A 70 4.42 -1.74 0.83
C TYR A 70 3.82 -3.01 0.22
N GLY A 71 2.66 -2.87 -0.42
CA GLY A 71 2.08 -3.92 -1.25
C GLY A 71 2.70 -3.93 -2.66
N ASN A 72 2.16 -4.77 -3.52
CA ASN A 72 2.66 -5.04 -4.86
C ASN A 72 2.49 -3.86 -5.82
N HIS A 73 1.50 -2.99 -5.59
CA HIS A 73 1.32 -1.72 -6.28
C HIS A 73 1.97 -0.56 -5.50
N PHE A 74 2.85 -0.86 -4.55
CA PHE A 74 3.44 0.09 -3.60
C PHE A 74 2.40 0.87 -2.78
N GLU A 75 1.21 0.29 -2.61
CA GLU A 75 0.20 0.79 -1.70
C GLU A 75 0.67 0.65 -0.25
N LEU A 76 0.15 1.49 0.65
CA LEU A 76 0.42 1.38 2.07
C LEU A 76 -0.40 0.22 2.64
N ASP A 77 0.26 -0.85 3.09
CA ASP A 77 -0.30 -1.97 3.85
C ASP A 77 0.21 -1.88 5.31
N PRO A 78 -0.53 -1.24 6.23
CA PRO A 78 -0.05 -1.01 7.58
C PRO A 78 -0.07 -2.26 8.45
N GLY A 79 -1.03 -3.16 8.32
CA GLY A 79 -1.23 -4.31 9.22
C GLY A 79 -1.19 -3.89 10.71
N HIS A 80 -0.33 -4.54 11.49
CA HIS A 80 -0.05 -4.17 12.89
C HIS A 80 0.88 -2.96 13.08
N GLY A 81 1.34 -2.36 11.99
CA GLY A 81 2.22 -1.21 11.98
C GLY A 81 1.52 0.08 11.57
N ARG A 82 2.33 1.04 11.13
CA ARG A 82 1.88 2.30 10.58
C ARG A 82 2.91 2.89 9.64
N PHE A 83 2.47 3.77 8.76
CA PHE A 83 3.33 4.63 7.96
C PHE A 83 3.34 6.04 8.53
N ILE A 84 4.51 6.66 8.53
CA ILE A 84 4.67 8.05 9.00
C ILE A 84 5.38 8.90 7.96
N THR A 85 4.92 10.12 7.75
CA THR A 85 5.72 11.16 7.06
C THR A 85 6.57 11.90 8.07
N LYS A 86 7.80 12.29 7.71
CA LYS A 86 8.62 13.21 8.51
C LYS A 86 8.72 14.57 7.85
N GLY A 87 8.70 15.64 8.66
CA GLY A 87 8.94 17.02 8.20
C GLY A 87 7.82 17.62 7.35
N LEU A 88 6.68 16.92 7.19
CA LEU A 88 5.50 17.44 6.51
C LEU A 88 4.75 18.36 7.47
N ASN A 89 4.55 19.60 7.04
CA ASN A 89 3.83 20.60 7.79
C ASN A 89 2.57 21.00 7.02
N LEU A 90 1.40 20.58 7.51
CA LEU A 90 0.11 20.91 6.92
C LEU A 90 -0.52 22.17 7.57
N ARG A 91 0.26 22.99 8.29
CA ARG A 91 -0.22 24.19 9.00
C ARG A 91 -0.96 25.17 8.08
N ASP A 92 -0.54 25.30 6.84
CA ASP A 92 -1.21 26.20 5.91
C ASP A 92 -2.64 25.73 5.62
N ILE A 93 -2.87 24.42 5.43
CA ILE A 93 -4.22 23.84 5.32
C ILE A 93 -4.99 24.06 6.62
N ILE A 94 -4.34 23.85 7.76
CA ILE A 94 -4.95 24.04 9.09
C ILE A 94 -5.47 25.47 9.27
N SER A 95 -4.80 26.46 8.69
CA SER A 95 -5.23 27.87 8.71
C SER A 95 -6.38 28.19 7.76
N LYS A 96 -6.64 27.33 6.76
CA LYS A 96 -7.70 27.53 5.78
C LYS A 96 -9.01 27.00 6.36
N LYS A 97 -10.08 27.78 6.16
CA LYS A 97 -11.43 27.40 6.61
C LYS A 97 -12.04 26.28 5.76
N GLU A 98 -11.47 26.04 4.59
CA GLU A 98 -11.90 25.06 3.61
C GLU A 98 -10.71 24.21 3.18
N TRP A 99 -10.95 22.92 3.04
CA TRP A 99 -9.95 21.96 2.57
C TRP A 99 -10.66 20.73 2.00
N ALA A 100 -9.97 20.00 1.14
CA ALA A 100 -10.42 18.70 0.68
C ALA A 100 -9.32 17.65 0.82
N MET A 101 -9.71 16.41 1.08
CA MET A 101 -8.84 15.25 1.13
C MET A 101 -9.40 14.19 0.19
N GLU A 102 -8.54 13.71 -0.72
CA GLU A 102 -8.84 12.62 -1.64
C GLU A 102 -8.11 11.36 -1.19
N ILE A 103 -8.83 10.23 -1.14
CA ILE A 103 -8.30 8.92 -0.75
C ILE A 103 -8.72 7.89 -1.79
N VAL A 104 -7.79 7.00 -2.14
CA VAL A 104 -8.13 5.71 -2.78
C VAL A 104 -7.67 4.60 -1.86
N MET A 105 -8.57 3.70 -1.47
CA MET A 105 -8.27 2.64 -0.52
C MET A 105 -9.15 1.40 -0.69
N ILE A 106 -8.68 0.29 -0.13
CA ILE A 106 -9.49 -0.91 0.17
C ILE A 106 -9.67 -0.94 1.71
N PRO A 107 -10.91 -0.95 2.24
CA PRO A 107 -11.15 -1.06 3.67
C PRO A 107 -10.66 -2.39 4.24
N SER A 108 -10.56 -2.42 5.57
CA SER A 108 -10.25 -3.63 6.32
C SER A 108 -11.52 -4.37 6.76
N ASP A 109 -11.39 -5.63 7.14
CA ASP A 109 -12.36 -6.31 8.03
C ASP A 109 -12.14 -5.97 9.52
N THR A 110 -10.98 -5.41 9.84
CA THR A 110 -10.58 -5.05 11.21
C THR A 110 -10.98 -3.64 11.58
N ASN A 111 -11.14 -3.41 12.89
CA ASN A 111 -11.26 -2.07 13.44
C ASN A 111 -9.87 -1.45 13.58
N GLY A 112 -9.72 -0.17 13.28
CA GLY A 112 -8.43 0.50 13.44
C GLY A 112 -8.43 1.94 12.95
N LYS A 113 -7.29 2.59 13.09
CA LYS A 113 -7.04 3.92 12.53
C LYS A 113 -6.58 3.80 11.09
N ILE A 114 -7.32 4.41 10.16
CA ILE A 114 -6.91 4.48 8.77
C ILE A 114 -5.87 5.58 8.62
N ILE A 115 -6.25 6.82 8.94
CA ILE A 115 -5.40 8.00 8.76
C ILE A 115 -5.51 8.91 9.99
N SER A 116 -4.38 9.37 10.51
CA SER A 116 -4.31 10.48 11.45
C SER A 116 -3.60 11.66 10.79
N LEU A 117 -4.35 12.76 10.67
CA LEU A 117 -3.88 14.06 10.24
C LEU A 117 -3.76 15.00 11.45
N PRO A 118 -3.05 16.12 11.31
CA PRO A 118 -3.04 17.17 12.32
C PRO A 118 -4.44 17.71 12.63
N PHE A 119 -5.33 17.68 11.64
CA PHE A 119 -6.66 18.27 11.73
C PHE A 119 -7.84 17.29 11.78
N ALA A 120 -7.62 16.03 11.42
CA ALA A 120 -8.67 15.04 11.32
C ALA A 120 -8.13 13.65 11.65
N GLU A 121 -9.02 12.75 12.04
CA GLU A 121 -8.72 11.33 12.20
C GLU A 121 -9.81 10.54 11.49
N LEU A 122 -9.41 9.62 10.61
CA LEU A 122 -10.29 8.69 9.92
C LEU A 122 -10.06 7.30 10.51
N THR A 123 -11.11 6.71 11.06
CA THR A 123 -11.10 5.37 11.66
C THR A 123 -12.12 4.47 10.99
N GLN A 124 -11.93 3.16 11.13
CA GLN A 124 -12.87 2.15 10.67
C GLN A 124 -13.34 1.29 11.84
N LYS A 125 -14.64 1.03 11.88
CA LYS A 125 -15.27 0.02 12.72
C LYS A 125 -16.23 -0.81 11.89
N ARG A 126 -15.87 -2.06 11.59
CA ARG A 126 -16.61 -2.95 10.68
C ARG A 126 -16.90 -2.25 9.33
N ASN A 127 -18.16 -2.08 8.96
CA ASN A 127 -18.61 -1.43 7.73
C ASN A 127 -18.71 0.09 7.86
N THR A 128 -18.35 0.68 8.99
CA THR A 128 -18.54 2.11 9.23
C THR A 128 -17.19 2.81 9.27
N LEU A 129 -17.06 3.84 8.46
CA LEU A 129 -15.96 4.80 8.55
C LEU A 129 -16.40 6.00 9.36
N SER A 130 -15.48 6.47 10.19
CA SER A 130 -15.71 7.54 11.14
C SER A 130 -14.64 8.61 10.92
N LEU A 131 -15.06 9.78 10.47
CA LEU A 131 -14.19 10.94 10.39
C LEU A 131 -14.45 11.86 11.59
N LYS A 132 -13.45 11.99 12.45
CA LYS A 132 -13.44 12.94 13.54
C LYS A 132 -12.60 14.15 13.17
N SER A 133 -13.23 15.31 13.05
CA SER A 133 -12.50 16.59 12.95
C SER A 133 -11.92 16.96 14.31
N LYS A 134 -10.65 17.38 14.35
CA LYS A 134 -10.01 17.91 15.57
C LYS A 134 -10.30 19.40 15.79
N TYR A 135 -11.05 20.04 14.88
CA TYR A 135 -11.44 21.45 14.95
C TYR A 135 -12.83 21.71 15.48
N LEU A 136 -13.62 20.68 15.73
CA LEU A 136 -15.01 20.86 16.17
C LEU A 136 -15.06 20.56 17.67
N ALA A 137 -15.62 21.49 18.45
CA ALA A 137 -15.63 21.52 19.91
C ALA A 137 -16.53 20.47 20.54
N ARG A 138 -17.43 19.89 19.74
CA ARG A 138 -18.14 18.65 20.08
C ARG A 138 -17.61 17.56 19.17
N ALA A 139 -17.67 16.30 19.64
CA ALA A 139 -17.25 15.11 18.90
C ALA A 139 -18.12 14.90 17.65
N SER A 140 -17.99 15.80 16.69
CA SER A 140 -18.60 15.78 15.39
C SER A 140 -17.86 14.73 14.59
N GLU A 141 -18.30 13.51 14.78
CA GLU A 141 -17.90 12.35 14.02
C GLU A 141 -18.88 12.20 12.86
N VAL A 142 -18.36 12.18 11.65
CA VAL A 142 -19.12 11.85 10.45
C VAL A 142 -18.98 10.37 10.21
N GLN A 143 -20.10 9.67 10.22
CA GLN A 143 -20.14 8.24 9.94
C GLN A 143 -20.70 7.99 8.55
N PHE A 144 -20.10 7.05 7.84
CA PHE A 144 -20.55 6.62 6.52
C PHE A 144 -20.21 5.15 6.28
N ASP A 145 -21.08 4.48 5.52
CA ASP A 145 -20.96 3.05 5.30
C ASP A 145 -20.04 2.71 4.12
N VAL A 146 -19.26 1.66 4.33
CA VAL A 146 -18.38 1.04 3.34
C VAL A 146 -18.70 -0.43 3.21
N ASN A 147 -18.70 -0.87 1.95
CA ASN A 147 -18.77 -2.27 1.63
C ASN A 147 -17.34 -2.81 1.50
N ARG A 148 -17.03 -3.89 2.21
CA ARG A 148 -15.66 -4.41 2.34
C ARG A 148 -15.22 -5.26 1.15
N HIS A 149 -16.15 -5.61 0.25
CA HIS A 149 -15.92 -6.55 -0.85
C HIS A 149 -15.87 -5.92 -2.25
N ASP A 150 -16.04 -4.59 -2.37
CA ASP A 150 -16.18 -3.92 -3.68
C ASP A 150 -14.83 -3.52 -4.32
N GLY A 151 -13.72 -4.06 -3.82
CA GLY A 151 -12.38 -3.67 -4.28
C GLY A 151 -12.01 -2.24 -3.86
N PRO A 152 -11.04 -1.59 -4.54
CA PRO A 152 -10.64 -0.24 -4.22
C PRO A 152 -11.75 0.76 -4.58
N PHE A 153 -12.01 1.72 -3.71
CA PHE A 153 -12.91 2.84 -4.02
C PHE A 153 -12.26 4.19 -3.74
N HIS A 154 -12.87 5.21 -4.33
CA HIS A 154 -12.44 6.60 -4.27
C HIS A 154 -13.31 7.39 -3.31
N PHE A 155 -12.66 8.24 -2.53
CA PHE A 155 -13.31 9.03 -1.50
C PHE A 155 -12.78 10.46 -1.50
N VAL A 156 -13.67 11.44 -1.40
CA VAL A 156 -13.29 12.85 -1.21
C VAL A 156 -14.03 13.40 0.00
N ILE A 157 -13.28 13.89 0.97
CA ILE A 157 -13.79 14.57 2.16
C ILE A 157 -13.50 16.05 2.00
N SER A 158 -14.53 16.88 2.01
CA SER A 158 -14.40 18.34 1.93
C SER A 158 -14.94 18.99 3.19
N SER A 159 -14.12 19.80 3.86
CA SER A 159 -14.57 20.67 4.94
C SER A 159 -15.01 22.00 4.35
N THR A 160 -16.27 22.34 4.54
CA THR A 160 -16.91 23.59 4.09
C THR A 160 -17.30 24.45 5.30
N PRO A 161 -17.68 25.72 5.11
CA PRO A 161 -18.26 26.53 6.18
C PRO A 161 -19.56 25.94 6.74
N SER A 162 -20.26 25.11 5.95
CA SER A 162 -21.55 24.50 6.27
C SER A 162 -21.47 23.10 6.89
N GLY A 163 -20.26 22.54 7.03
CA GLY A 163 -20.05 21.17 7.52
C GLY A 163 -19.12 20.37 6.62
N ILE A 164 -19.25 19.04 6.64
CA ILE A 164 -18.39 18.13 5.87
C ILE A 164 -19.19 17.50 4.72
N GLU A 165 -18.65 17.58 3.52
CA GLU A 165 -19.19 16.91 2.34
C GLU A 165 -18.32 15.70 2.01
N VAL A 166 -18.97 14.58 1.72
CA VAL A 166 -18.32 13.32 1.40
C VAL A 166 -18.73 12.90 0.00
N TYR A 167 -17.77 12.64 -0.87
CA TYR A 167 -18.03 12.02 -2.17
C TYR A 167 -17.48 10.60 -2.15
N LYS A 168 -18.30 9.62 -2.50
CA LYS A 168 -17.89 8.22 -2.70
C LYS A 168 -18.06 7.89 -4.17
N ASN A 169 -16.98 7.51 -4.85
CA ASN A 169 -16.98 7.22 -6.29
C ASN A 169 -17.68 8.32 -7.13
N GLY A 170 -17.45 9.58 -6.75
CA GLY A 170 -18.03 10.75 -7.41
C GLY A 170 -19.48 11.08 -7.04
N GLU A 171 -20.15 10.26 -6.22
CA GLU A 171 -21.50 10.51 -5.71
C GLU A 171 -21.46 11.24 -4.37
N LEU A 172 -22.21 12.34 -4.24
CA LEU A 172 -22.24 13.17 -3.03
C LEU A 172 -23.16 12.55 -1.96
N THR A 173 -22.57 12.27 -0.81
CA THR A 173 -23.26 12.08 0.46
C THR A 173 -22.99 13.30 1.33
N LYS A 174 -23.97 14.21 1.44
CA LYS A 174 -23.81 15.42 2.25
C LYS A 174 -24.17 15.14 3.70
N ILE A 175 -23.24 15.41 4.62
CA ILE A 175 -23.47 15.26 6.06
C ILE A 175 -23.29 16.62 6.73
N ILE A 176 -24.41 17.23 7.08
CA ILE A 176 -24.39 18.52 7.77
C ILE A 176 -23.97 18.28 9.21
N ILE A 177 -22.89 18.93 9.62
CA ILE A 177 -22.48 18.95 11.01
C ILE A 177 -22.78 20.33 11.57
N SER A 178 -23.68 20.40 12.55
CA SER A 178 -23.83 21.53 13.44
C SER A 178 -22.86 21.38 14.62
N GLY A 179 -21.91 22.31 14.76
CA GLY A 179 -20.98 22.28 15.88
C GLY A 179 -20.11 23.52 15.97
N ASP A 180 -19.90 24.00 17.20
CA ASP A 180 -18.95 25.07 17.49
C ASP A 180 -17.51 24.60 17.21
N LYS A 181 -16.62 25.51 16.83
CA LYS A 181 -15.22 25.18 16.53
C LYS A 181 -14.39 25.14 17.82
N ALA A 182 -13.56 24.12 17.98
CA ALA A 182 -12.57 24.02 19.06
C ALA A 182 -11.20 24.57 18.62
N PRO A 183 -10.39 25.02 19.59
CA PRO A 183 -8.99 25.34 19.35
C PRO A 183 -8.19 24.09 18.95
N LEU A 184 -7.20 24.31 18.10
CA LEU A 184 -6.29 23.33 17.54
C LEU A 184 -5.43 22.61 18.60
N SER A 185 -5.33 21.28 18.50
CA SER A 185 -4.25 20.53 19.11
C SER A 185 -2.96 20.67 18.27
N ASN A 186 -1.84 20.99 18.93
CA ASN A 186 -0.53 21.16 18.31
C ASN A 186 0.26 19.84 18.12
N GLU A 187 -0.36 18.67 18.34
CA GLU A 187 0.39 17.46 18.65
C GLU A 187 0.99 16.70 17.46
N LEU A 188 0.56 16.94 16.21
CA LEU A 188 1.01 16.16 15.06
C LEU A 188 1.76 16.99 14.01
N SER A 189 3.03 16.62 13.80
CA SER A 189 3.82 17.00 12.62
C SER A 189 3.80 15.86 11.59
N GLY A 190 2.86 15.92 10.66
CA GLY A 190 2.77 15.00 9.52
C GLY A 190 1.52 14.12 9.50
N ILE A 191 1.53 13.14 8.59
CA ILE A 191 0.47 12.19 8.34
C ILE A 191 0.89 10.82 8.84
N VAL A 192 -0.03 10.14 9.54
CA VAL A 192 0.11 8.73 9.92
C VAL A 192 -0.96 7.93 9.20
N VAL A 193 -0.59 6.82 8.57
CA VAL A 193 -1.52 5.85 7.97
C VAL A 193 -1.37 4.52 8.71
N GLY A 194 -2.45 3.97 9.23
CA GLY A 194 -2.44 2.73 10.01
C GLY A 194 -2.41 2.90 11.53
N GLY A 195 -2.67 1.79 12.22
CA GLY A 195 -2.94 1.69 13.65
C GLY A 195 -3.97 0.58 13.89
N ASP A 196 -3.53 -0.68 13.74
CA ASP A 196 -4.35 -1.90 13.76
C ASP A 196 -5.41 -2.00 12.64
N TRP A 197 -5.18 -1.28 11.55
CA TRP A 197 -6.01 -1.31 10.35
C TRP A 197 -5.33 -2.14 9.25
N PHE A 198 -6.03 -3.12 8.69
CA PHE A 198 -5.50 -4.11 7.74
C PHE A 198 -6.03 -3.88 6.32
N GLY A 199 -6.50 -2.65 6.05
CA GLY A 199 -6.85 -2.23 4.70
C GLY A 199 -5.62 -1.75 3.95
N ARG A 200 -5.82 -1.25 2.74
CA ARG A 200 -4.75 -0.77 1.87
C ARG A 200 -5.03 0.64 1.39
N LEU A 201 -4.04 1.52 1.41
CA LEU A 201 -4.17 2.89 0.92
C LEU A 201 -3.29 3.11 -0.31
N TYR A 202 -3.92 3.44 -1.44
CA TYR A 202 -3.30 3.58 -2.76
C TYR A 202 -3.01 5.03 -3.12
N ARG A 203 -3.79 5.98 -2.59
CA ARG A 203 -3.64 7.40 -2.86
C ARG A 203 -4.10 8.24 -1.67
N LEU A 204 -3.39 9.32 -1.42
CA LEU A 204 -3.78 10.37 -0.49
C LEU A 204 -3.38 11.73 -1.07
N ALA A 205 -4.35 12.60 -1.30
CA ALA A 205 -4.10 13.99 -1.66
C ALA A 205 -4.82 14.94 -0.71
N VAL A 206 -4.21 16.10 -0.46
CA VAL A 206 -4.80 17.16 0.38
C VAL A 206 -4.74 18.48 -0.38
N TYR A 207 -5.87 19.17 -0.41
CA TYR A 207 -6.09 20.41 -1.11
C TYR A 207 -6.44 21.52 -0.10
N SER A 208 -5.93 22.73 -0.31
CA SER A 208 -6.23 23.93 0.49
C SER A 208 -7.50 24.67 0.06
N SER A 209 -8.29 24.06 -0.82
CA SER A 209 -9.56 24.56 -1.33
C SER A 209 -10.52 23.39 -1.56
N LEU A 210 -11.79 23.74 -1.83
CA LEU A 210 -12.79 22.76 -2.26
C LEU A 210 -12.47 22.26 -3.67
N VAL A 211 -12.73 20.98 -3.89
CA VAL A 211 -12.54 20.32 -5.18
C VAL A 211 -13.83 19.59 -5.56
N ASP A 212 -14.14 19.57 -6.85
CA ASP A 212 -15.26 18.78 -7.35
C ASP A 212 -14.93 17.28 -7.27
N GLY A 213 -15.56 16.59 -6.31
CA GLY A 213 -15.34 15.16 -6.08
C GLY A 213 -15.69 14.30 -7.30
N LYS A 214 -16.67 14.72 -8.12
CA LYS A 214 -17.04 14.00 -9.34
C LYS A 214 -15.95 14.09 -10.41
N SER A 215 -15.35 15.27 -10.58
CA SER A 215 -14.22 15.46 -11.49
C SER A 215 -12.98 14.70 -11.02
N LEU A 216 -12.68 14.70 -9.72
CA LEU A 216 -11.58 13.91 -9.17
C LEU A 216 -11.78 12.41 -9.41
N TYR A 217 -12.99 11.89 -9.17
CA TYR A 217 -13.30 10.49 -9.44
C TYR A 217 -13.04 10.10 -10.89
N LYS A 218 -13.53 10.90 -11.85
CA LYS A 218 -13.25 10.69 -13.28
C LYS A 218 -11.75 10.67 -13.59
N SER A 219 -10.98 11.56 -12.96
CA SER A 219 -9.53 11.61 -13.13
C SER A 219 -8.80 10.41 -12.50
N ALA A 220 -9.36 9.84 -11.43
CA ALA A 220 -8.82 8.69 -10.72
C ALA A 220 -9.17 7.35 -11.38
N GLN A 221 -10.15 7.30 -12.31
CA GLN A 221 -10.64 6.05 -12.88
C GLN A 221 -9.54 5.21 -13.52
N SER A 222 -8.70 5.79 -14.36
CA SER A 222 -7.59 5.04 -14.99
C SER A 222 -6.59 4.49 -13.96
N TYR A 223 -6.43 5.17 -12.82
CA TYR A 223 -5.60 4.65 -11.73
C TYR A 223 -6.30 3.49 -11.01
N LEU A 224 -7.58 3.63 -10.66
CA LEU A 224 -8.40 2.56 -10.09
C LEU A 224 -8.35 1.29 -10.96
N ASP A 225 -8.53 1.45 -12.27
CA ASP A 225 -8.47 0.33 -13.22
C ASP A 225 -7.10 -0.35 -13.23
N SER A 226 -6.02 0.40 -13.01
CA SER A 226 -4.65 -0.12 -12.98
C SER A 226 -4.28 -0.88 -11.69
N ILE A 227 -4.96 -0.59 -10.58
CA ILE A 227 -4.74 -1.25 -9.26
C ILE A 227 -5.79 -2.33 -8.97
N ASN A 228 -6.76 -2.52 -9.86
CA ASN A 228 -7.77 -3.55 -9.75
C ASN A 228 -7.31 -5.00 -10.09
N PRO A 229 -6.19 -5.29 -10.78
CA PRO A 229 -5.84 -6.68 -11.01
C PRO A 229 -5.49 -7.38 -9.69
N MET A 230 -6.33 -8.32 -9.29
CA MET A 230 -6.08 -9.19 -8.15
C MET A 230 -4.80 -9.99 -8.40
N ILE A 231 -3.79 -9.79 -7.53
CA ILE A 231 -2.60 -10.64 -7.54
C ILE A 231 -3.05 -12.04 -7.11
N PRO A 232 -2.75 -13.09 -7.89
CA PRO A 232 -3.07 -14.44 -7.47
C PRO A 232 -2.20 -14.83 -6.26
N SER A 233 -2.83 -14.95 -5.09
CA SER A 233 -2.25 -15.59 -3.90
C SER A 233 -2.77 -17.02 -3.77
N ARG A 234 -1.99 -17.91 -3.14
CA ARG A 234 -2.33 -19.33 -2.94
C ARG A 234 -2.07 -19.74 -1.52
N LYS A 235 -3.00 -20.51 -0.94
CA LYS A 235 -2.77 -21.16 0.34
C LYS A 235 -2.21 -22.55 0.08
N VAL A 236 -1.03 -22.84 0.61
CA VAL A 236 -0.34 -24.11 0.40
C VAL A 236 0.12 -24.68 1.74
N ARG A 237 0.11 -26.01 1.85
CA ARG A 237 0.80 -26.74 2.91
C ARG A 237 2.13 -27.24 2.39
N CYS A 238 3.21 -26.87 3.07
CA CYS A 238 4.55 -27.21 2.63
C CYS A 238 5.41 -27.69 3.79
N GLN A 239 6.35 -28.60 3.51
CA GLN A 239 7.36 -29.05 4.45
C GLN A 239 8.65 -28.24 4.27
N LEU A 240 9.20 -27.68 5.35
CA LEU A 240 10.45 -26.91 5.31
C LEU A 240 11.65 -27.85 5.10
N LYS A 241 12.40 -27.70 4.00
CA LYS A 241 13.55 -28.56 3.68
C LYS A 241 14.89 -27.91 3.97
N GLU A 242 15.01 -26.61 3.69
CA GLU A 242 16.21 -25.83 4.00
C GLU A 242 15.82 -24.44 4.49
N LYS A 243 16.67 -23.84 5.32
CA LYS A 243 16.45 -22.48 5.81
C LYS A 243 17.71 -21.64 5.71
N THR A 244 17.54 -20.37 5.35
CA THR A 244 18.59 -19.37 5.49
C THR A 244 18.85 -19.12 6.98
N ARG A 245 20.12 -18.92 7.35
CA ARG A 245 20.45 -18.56 8.73
C ARG A 245 19.86 -17.18 9.04
N LEU A 246 19.12 -17.09 10.15
CA LEU A 246 18.55 -15.81 10.58
C LEU A 246 19.69 -14.77 10.80
N PRO A 247 19.69 -13.64 10.06
CA PRO A 247 20.74 -12.63 10.18
C PRO A 247 20.62 -11.92 11.53
N ARG A 248 21.74 -11.42 12.07
CA ARG A 248 21.70 -10.55 13.26
C ARG A 248 21.37 -9.13 12.82
N VAL A 249 20.71 -8.36 13.68
CA VAL A 249 20.40 -6.93 13.42
C VAL A 249 21.63 -6.11 12.98
N LYS A 250 22.82 -6.41 13.52
CA LYS A 250 24.07 -5.73 13.12
C LYS A 250 24.53 -6.05 11.69
N ASP A 251 24.16 -7.23 11.16
CA ASP A 251 24.56 -7.69 9.83
C ASP A 251 23.75 -6.98 8.72
N LEU A 252 22.73 -6.17 9.08
CA LEU A 252 21.92 -5.38 8.14
C LEU A 252 22.62 -4.07 7.71
N GLY A 253 23.67 -3.63 8.42
CA GLY A 253 24.33 -2.36 8.14
C GLY A 253 23.36 -1.17 8.22
N PRO A 254 23.18 -0.39 7.14
CA PRO A 254 22.26 0.77 7.13
C PRO A 254 20.78 0.36 7.04
N TYR A 255 20.48 -0.87 6.61
CA TYR A 255 19.11 -1.33 6.45
C TYR A 255 18.45 -1.55 7.82
N ALA A 256 17.14 -1.33 7.88
CA ALA A 256 16.33 -1.58 9.07
C ALA A 256 15.50 -2.86 8.96
N ARG A 257 15.43 -3.46 7.76
CA ARG A 257 14.52 -4.54 7.41
C ARG A 257 15.24 -5.54 6.52
N CYS A 258 14.84 -6.82 6.59
CA CYS A 258 15.36 -7.83 5.67
C CYS A 258 14.42 -9.01 5.47
N LEU A 259 14.59 -9.66 4.32
CA LEU A 259 13.99 -10.93 3.95
C LEU A 259 15.02 -12.07 4.07
N VAL A 260 14.54 -13.26 4.41
CA VAL A 260 15.28 -14.53 4.34
C VAL A 260 14.56 -15.50 3.42
N TYR A 261 15.32 -16.39 2.80
CA TYR A 261 14.81 -17.34 1.82
C TYR A 261 14.85 -18.74 2.41
N ASN A 262 13.74 -19.45 2.34
CA ASN A 262 13.62 -20.82 2.82
C ASN A 262 13.15 -21.72 1.68
N LEU A 263 13.62 -22.96 1.65
CA LEU A 263 13.25 -23.94 0.63
C LEU A 263 12.20 -24.90 1.20
N TYR A 264 11.15 -25.13 0.42
CA TYR A 264 10.02 -25.95 0.83
C TYR A 264 9.70 -27.01 -0.22
N GLU A 265 9.18 -28.12 0.26
CA GLU A 265 8.48 -29.11 -0.54
C GLU A 265 6.96 -28.92 -0.38
N VAL A 266 6.24 -28.70 -1.48
CA VAL A 266 4.79 -28.51 -1.47
C VAL A 266 4.10 -29.87 -1.31
N LYS A 267 3.29 -30.01 -0.27
CA LYS A 267 2.53 -31.24 0.02
C LYS A 267 1.11 -31.16 -0.50
N GLN A 268 0.50 -29.96 -0.41
CA GLN A 268 -0.88 -29.76 -0.82
C GLN A 268 -1.14 -28.29 -1.17
N VAL A 269 -1.90 -28.05 -2.24
CA VAL A 269 -2.54 -26.75 -2.48
C VAL A 269 -3.90 -26.76 -1.77
N LEU A 270 -4.06 -25.87 -0.79
CA LEU A 270 -5.27 -25.76 0.04
C LEU A 270 -6.30 -24.82 -0.60
N GLU A 271 -5.84 -23.80 -1.32
CA GLU A 271 -6.71 -22.80 -1.96
C GLU A 271 -6.07 -22.23 -3.25
N GLY A 272 -6.89 -22.16 -4.31
CA GLY A 272 -6.59 -21.56 -5.61
C GLY A 272 -6.09 -22.55 -6.69
N ASP A 273 -6.27 -22.18 -7.96
CA ASP A 273 -6.22 -23.13 -9.10
C ASP A 273 -4.86 -23.17 -9.84
N LEU A 274 -3.78 -22.69 -9.22
CA LEU A 274 -2.49 -22.58 -9.92
C LEU A 274 -1.62 -23.79 -9.61
N THR A 275 -1.02 -24.38 -10.64
CA THR A 275 -0.01 -25.43 -10.49
C THR A 275 1.22 -24.86 -9.80
N VAL A 276 1.38 -25.18 -8.52
CA VAL A 276 2.59 -24.86 -7.76
C VAL A 276 3.58 -26.03 -7.94
N PRO A 277 4.85 -25.77 -8.27
CA PRO A 277 5.87 -26.82 -8.35
C PRO A 277 6.04 -27.55 -7.01
N ASP A 278 6.50 -28.80 -7.06
CA ASP A 278 6.74 -29.61 -5.86
C ASP A 278 7.78 -29.01 -4.91
N VAL A 279 8.70 -28.19 -5.44
CA VAL A 279 9.74 -27.51 -4.66
C VAL A 279 9.72 -26.02 -4.97
N ILE A 280 9.66 -25.20 -3.92
CA ILE A 280 9.61 -23.74 -4.03
C ILE A 280 10.55 -23.09 -3.03
N ALA A 281 11.12 -21.94 -3.42
CA ALA A 281 11.78 -21.03 -2.48
C ALA A 281 10.76 -19.96 -2.04
N VAL A 282 10.72 -19.64 -0.75
CA VAL A 282 9.81 -18.63 -0.21
C VAL A 282 10.60 -17.58 0.56
N ALA A 283 10.40 -16.32 0.19
CA ALA A 283 10.91 -15.16 0.91
C ALA A 283 9.99 -14.83 2.10
N HIS A 284 10.57 -14.73 3.29
CA HIS A 284 9.88 -14.32 4.52
C HIS A 284 10.53 -13.07 5.11
N TRP A 285 9.72 -12.20 5.73
CA TRP A 285 10.27 -11.14 6.58
C TRP A 285 10.94 -11.74 7.81
N ALA A 286 12.22 -11.39 8.01
CA ALA A 286 12.99 -11.84 9.17
C ALA A 286 13.16 -10.75 10.22
N ILE A 287 13.40 -9.52 9.77
CA ILE A 287 13.61 -8.36 10.62
C ILE A 287 12.82 -7.20 10.05
N LEU A 288 12.04 -6.54 10.91
CA LEU A 288 11.28 -5.33 10.62
C LEU A 288 11.64 -4.26 11.66
N ASP A 289 12.08 -3.10 11.20
CA ASP A 289 12.54 -2.00 12.06
C ASP A 289 13.54 -2.44 13.14
N ARG A 290 14.52 -3.25 12.75
CA ARG A 290 15.54 -3.82 13.63
C ARG A 290 14.99 -4.73 14.75
N ASN A 291 13.74 -5.18 14.64
CA ASN A 291 13.16 -6.19 15.51
C ASN A 291 12.89 -7.48 14.73
N TYR A 292 13.05 -8.63 15.37
CA TYR A 292 12.78 -9.91 14.73
C TYR A 292 11.28 -10.16 14.54
N VAL A 293 10.93 -10.76 13.41
CA VAL A 293 9.58 -11.28 13.17
C VAL A 293 9.37 -12.56 13.99
N LYS A 294 8.20 -12.72 14.59
CA LYS A 294 7.80 -13.92 15.32
C LYS A 294 7.49 -15.07 14.36
N ASP A 295 7.61 -16.28 14.87
CA ASP A 295 7.08 -17.50 14.22
C ASP A 295 7.55 -17.75 12.79
N ILE A 296 8.71 -17.18 12.42
CA ILE A 296 9.38 -17.51 11.16
C ILE A 296 9.62 -19.03 11.13
N PRO A 297 9.20 -19.73 10.06
CA PRO A 297 9.45 -21.15 9.92
C PRO A 297 10.93 -21.49 10.12
N SER A 298 11.22 -22.38 11.07
CA SER A 298 12.58 -22.63 11.54
C SER A 298 12.91 -24.10 11.85
N GLN A 299 11.91 -24.97 11.89
CA GLN A 299 12.07 -26.41 12.15
C GLN A 299 12.06 -27.15 10.81
N ILE A 300 13.21 -27.71 10.42
CA ILE A 300 13.33 -28.55 9.21
C ILE A 300 12.42 -29.77 9.35
N ASP A 301 11.89 -30.23 8.21
CA ASP A 301 10.94 -31.32 8.03
C ASP A 301 9.56 -31.11 8.69
N LYS A 302 9.32 -29.95 9.29
CA LYS A 302 7.99 -29.57 9.77
C LYS A 302 7.15 -28.97 8.65
N GLU A 303 5.85 -29.24 8.70
CA GLU A 303 4.86 -28.66 7.79
C GLU A 303 4.35 -27.31 8.29
N PHE A 304 4.12 -26.40 7.34
CA PHE A 304 3.60 -25.06 7.55
C PHE A 304 2.55 -24.76 6.48
N ASP A 305 1.50 -24.04 6.87
CA ASP A 305 0.56 -23.46 5.93
C ASP A 305 1.07 -22.05 5.57
N LEU A 306 1.29 -21.78 4.29
CA LEU A 306 1.78 -20.50 3.77
C LEU A 306 0.75 -19.88 2.83
N ILE A 307 0.69 -18.54 2.79
CA ILE A 307 -0.04 -17.81 1.76
C ILE A 307 1.00 -17.17 0.86
N ILE A 308 1.10 -17.65 -0.37
CA ILE A 308 2.20 -17.30 -1.28
C ILE A 308 1.73 -16.53 -2.50
N GLU A 309 2.55 -15.58 -2.93
CA GLU A 309 2.48 -14.92 -4.24
C GLU A 309 3.79 -15.13 -4.99
N GLN A 310 3.74 -15.10 -6.32
CA GLN A 310 4.98 -15.11 -7.10
C GLN A 310 5.83 -13.87 -6.75
N TYR A 311 7.11 -14.08 -6.49
CA TYR A 311 7.98 -13.01 -6.03
C TYR A 311 8.14 -11.88 -7.06
N VAL A 312 8.11 -12.23 -8.36
CA VAL A 312 8.22 -11.23 -9.45
C VAL A 312 7.07 -10.22 -9.45
N LEU A 313 5.90 -10.60 -8.90
CA LEU A 313 4.74 -9.73 -8.75
C LEU A 313 4.84 -8.79 -7.54
N ASN A 314 5.91 -8.90 -6.76
CA ASN A 314 6.19 -8.08 -5.58
C ASN A 314 7.44 -7.19 -5.79
N PRO A 315 7.41 -6.23 -6.73
CA PRO A 315 8.56 -5.40 -7.08
C PRO A 315 9.08 -4.52 -5.94
N GLN A 316 8.24 -4.21 -4.95
CA GLN A 316 8.59 -3.42 -3.77
C GLN A 316 9.65 -4.10 -2.88
N LEU A 317 9.79 -5.42 -2.96
CA LEU A 317 10.77 -6.18 -2.17
C LEU A 317 12.21 -6.02 -2.68
N LYS A 318 12.40 -5.55 -3.93
CA LYS A 318 13.73 -5.42 -4.55
C LYS A 318 14.66 -4.45 -3.82
N SER A 319 14.10 -3.46 -3.11
CA SER A 319 14.90 -2.49 -2.33
C SER A 319 15.28 -2.98 -0.93
N GLU A 320 14.72 -4.11 -0.49
CA GLU A 320 14.95 -4.64 0.85
C GLU A 320 16.26 -5.43 0.92
N ARG A 321 16.84 -5.52 2.13
CA ARG A 321 18.00 -6.39 2.34
C ARG A 321 17.56 -7.85 2.28
N GLN A 322 18.33 -8.69 1.61
CA GLN A 322 17.98 -10.09 1.38
C GLN A 322 19.15 -11.00 1.76
N PHE A 323 18.82 -12.13 2.39
CA PHE A 323 19.76 -13.18 2.75
C PHE A 323 19.25 -14.49 2.17
N ASN A 324 20.11 -15.20 1.44
CA ASN A 324 19.77 -16.47 0.83
C ASN A 324 20.93 -17.44 0.99
N ASP A 325 20.76 -18.45 1.85
CA ASP A 325 21.72 -19.54 2.06
C ASP A 325 21.20 -20.88 1.51
N ILE A 326 20.08 -20.91 0.77
CA ILE A 326 19.52 -22.15 0.23
C ILE A 326 20.40 -22.70 -0.90
N SER A 327 20.47 -24.02 -1.02
CA SER A 327 21.32 -24.69 -2.02
C SER A 327 20.70 -24.70 -3.42
N ASN A 328 19.37 -24.79 -3.51
CA ASN A 328 18.64 -24.86 -4.77
C ASN A 328 18.27 -23.45 -5.27
N PHE A 329 19.20 -22.84 -6.02
CA PHE A 329 19.02 -21.49 -6.59
C PHE A 329 18.03 -21.44 -7.77
N ASP A 330 17.71 -22.58 -8.38
CA ASP A 330 16.78 -22.68 -9.52
C ASP A 330 15.32 -22.87 -9.06
N ALA A 331 15.08 -23.05 -7.76
CA ALA A 331 13.74 -23.20 -7.21
C ALA A 331 12.88 -21.96 -7.51
N PRO A 332 11.66 -22.13 -8.07
CA PRO A 332 10.74 -21.03 -8.32
C PRO A 332 10.47 -20.23 -7.04
N LEU A 333 10.58 -18.91 -7.15
CA LEU A 333 10.59 -18.00 -6.02
C LEU A 333 9.22 -17.38 -5.75
N PHE A 334 8.78 -17.51 -4.51
CA PHE A 334 7.55 -16.96 -3.97
C PHE A 334 7.83 -16.05 -2.77
N TYR A 335 6.82 -15.29 -2.37
CA TYR A 335 6.80 -14.43 -1.19
C TYR A 335 5.63 -14.81 -0.30
N ASP A 336 5.89 -14.97 0.99
CA ASP A 336 4.84 -15.19 1.99
C ASP A 336 4.16 -13.86 2.34
N VAL A 337 2.89 -13.73 1.94
CA VAL A 337 2.09 -12.51 2.14
C VAL A 337 1.40 -12.45 3.49
N SER A 338 1.59 -13.44 4.36
CA SER A 338 1.07 -13.40 5.73
C SER A 338 1.52 -12.13 6.46
N VAL A 339 0.66 -11.55 7.30
CA VAL A 339 0.98 -10.33 8.04
C VAL A 339 2.02 -10.66 9.12
N PRO A 340 3.23 -10.08 9.08
CA PRO A 340 4.27 -10.41 10.04
C PRO A 340 3.97 -9.78 11.41
N GLU A 341 4.20 -10.54 12.48
CA GLU A 341 4.20 -10.02 13.84
C GLU A 341 5.61 -9.75 14.33
N ILE A 342 5.84 -8.62 15.00
CA ILE A 342 7.15 -8.30 15.58
C ILE A 342 7.26 -8.83 17.00
N LYS A 343 8.38 -9.47 17.32
CA LYS A 343 8.76 -9.80 18.70
C LYS A 343 9.31 -8.54 19.36
N ILE A 344 8.49 -7.90 20.19
CA ILE A 344 8.96 -6.79 21.04
C ILE A 344 9.89 -7.41 22.08
N LEU A 345 11.20 -7.20 21.91
CA LEU A 345 12.19 -7.53 22.93
C LEU A 345 11.94 -6.56 24.09
N LYS A 346 11.44 -7.08 25.21
CA LYS A 346 11.29 -6.33 26.46
C LYS A 346 12.64 -5.99 27.05
#